data_AF-A0A424YCH6-F1
#
_entry.id   AF-A0A424YCH6-F1
#
_cell.length_a   1.000
_cell.length_b   1.000
_cell.length_c   1.000
_cell.angle_alpha   90.00
_cell.angle_beta   90.00
_cell.angle_gamma   90.00
#
_symmetry.space_group_name_H-M   'P 1'
#
loop_
_entity.id
_entity.type
_entity.pdbx_description
1 polymer ?
#
loop_
_entity_poly.entity_id
_entity_poly.type
_entity_poly.pdbx_seq_one_letter_code
_entity_poly.pdbx_strand_id
1 'polypeptide(L)'
;MEQNPWEKAVDFHGHNCPGLAIGYRAAREALQRLERGPARDEEMVAIVETDACGVDAVQVITSCTFGKGNLIFKDYGKQAFTFGVRGKKE
;
A
#
# COMPACT_ATOMS: atom_id res chain seq x y z
N MET A 1 6.36 -23.64 1.26
CA MET A 1 6.05 -22.91 2.52
C MET A 1 5.23 -21.71 2.15
N GLU A 2 4.17 -21.41 2.89
CA GLU A 2 3.34 -20.24 2.62
C GLU A 2 4.10 -18.98 3.04
N GLN A 3 4.35 -18.06 2.12
CA GLN A 3 5.08 -16.82 2.41
C GLN A 3 4.25 -15.88 3.27
N ASN A 4 4.87 -15.29 4.28
CA ASN A 4 4.25 -14.26 5.09
C ASN A 4 4.14 -12.93 4.31
N PRO A 5 3.30 -11.97 4.76
CA PRO A 5 3.11 -10.72 4.02
C PRO A 5 4.38 -9.87 3.84
N TRP A 6 5.34 -9.95 4.76
CA TRP A 6 6.62 -9.23 4.64
C TRP A 6 7.51 -9.86 3.58
N GLU A 7 7.61 -11.20 3.55
CA GLU A 7 8.35 -11.93 2.52
C GLU A 7 7.81 -11.62 1.12
N LYS A 8 6.48 -11.56 0.96
CA LYS A 8 5.86 -11.15 -0.31
C LYS A 8 6.25 -9.74 -0.74
N ALA A 9 6.33 -8.80 0.20
CA ALA A 9 6.73 -7.42 -0.10
C ALA A 9 8.21 -7.34 -0.49
N VAL A 10 9.08 -8.10 0.19
CA VAL A 10 10.52 -8.19 -0.13
C VAL A 10 10.72 -8.83 -1.51
N ASP A 11 10.01 -9.90 -1.83
CA ASP A 11 10.11 -10.59 -3.12
C ASP A 11 9.63 -9.70 -4.27
N PHE A 12 8.53 -8.97 -4.09
CA PHE A 12 8.03 -8.02 -5.09
C PHE A 12 9.01 -6.85 -5.31
N HIS A 13 9.59 -6.32 -4.23
CA HIS A 13 10.52 -5.19 -4.29
C HIS A 13 11.93 -5.59 -4.75
N GLY A 14 12.32 -6.84 -4.53
CA GLY A 14 13.63 -7.41 -4.89
C GLY A 14 14.71 -7.29 -3.82
N HIS A 15 14.46 -6.57 -2.72
CA HIS A 15 15.36 -6.53 -1.55
C HIS A 15 14.63 -6.05 -0.29
N ASN A 16 15.26 -6.23 0.87
CA ASN A 16 14.78 -5.62 2.11
C ASN A 16 15.51 -4.30 2.36
N CYS A 17 14.78 -3.23 2.67
CA CYS A 17 15.35 -1.94 3.03
C CYS A 17 14.45 -1.20 4.04
N PRO A 18 14.98 -0.18 4.75
CA PRO A 18 14.17 0.62 5.67
C PRO A 18 12.98 1.30 5.01
N GLY A 19 13.10 1.71 3.74
CA GLY A 19 12.01 2.33 2.97
C GLY A 19 10.82 1.37 2.79
N LEU A 20 11.10 0.12 2.41
CA LEU A 20 10.08 -0.93 2.30
C LEU A 20 9.44 -1.23 3.66
N ALA A 21 10.23 -1.30 4.74
CA ALA A 21 9.73 -1.55 6.09
C ALA A 21 8.76 -0.45 6.58
N ILE A 22 9.03 0.82 6.25
CA ILE A 22 8.15 1.95 6.55
C ILE A 22 6.81 1.78 5.83
N GLY A 23 6.83 1.51 4.52
CA GLY A 23 5.62 1.29 3.73
C GLY A 23 4.80 0.09 4.22
N TYR A 24 5.46 -1.01 4.56
CA TYR A 24 4.82 -2.23 5.09
C TYR A 24 4.07 -1.94 6.39
N ARG A 25 4.71 -1.24 7.33
CA ARG A 25 4.09 -0.86 8.59
C ARG A 25 2.91 0.08 8.38
N ALA A 26 3.06 1.10 7.53
CA ALA A 26 1.98 2.04 7.23
C ALA A 26 0.78 1.33 6.61
N ALA A 27 1.01 0.44 5.64
CA ALA A 27 -0.03 -0.33 4.99
C ALA A 27 -0.76 -1.28 5.96
N ARG A 28 -0.04 -1.97 6.84
CA ARG A 28 -0.65 -2.85 7.86
C ARG A 28 -1.49 -2.06 8.86
N GLU A 29 -0.97 -0.93 9.34
CA GLU A 29 -1.70 -0.05 10.25
C GLU A 29 -2.97 0.49 9.58
N ALA A 30 -2.91 0.84 8.30
CA ALA A 30 -4.07 1.31 7.54
C ALA A 30 -5.16 0.24 7.45
N LEU A 31 -4.81 -1.00 7.09
CA LEU A 31 -5.77 -2.11 7.06
C LEU A 31 -6.43 -2.35 8.42
N GLN A 32 -5.63 -2.29 9.50
CA GLN A 32 -6.13 -2.45 10.86
C GLN A 32 -7.10 -1.32 11.23
N ARG A 33 -6.74 -0.05 10.99
CA ARG A 33 -7.57 1.12 11.34
C ARG A 33 -8.84 1.24 10.51
N LEU A 34 -8.81 0.76 9.26
CA LEU A 34 -9.96 0.76 8.38
C LEU A 34 -10.85 -0.48 8.60
N GLU A 35 -10.43 -1.43 9.43
CA GLU A 35 -11.10 -2.71 9.64
C GLU A 35 -11.33 -3.48 8.33
N ARG A 36 -10.31 -3.46 7.45
CA ARG A 36 -10.35 -4.09 6.12
C ARG A 36 -9.21 -5.06 5.92
N GLY A 37 -9.44 -6.05 5.05
CA GLY A 37 -8.37 -6.81 4.40
C GLY A 37 -7.84 -6.07 3.15
N PRO A 38 -6.91 -6.67 2.41
CA PRO A 38 -6.46 -6.15 1.12
C PRO A 38 -7.63 -5.95 0.15
N ALA A 39 -7.55 -4.90 -0.68
CA ALA A 39 -8.59 -4.52 -1.62
C ALA A 39 -8.81 -5.61 -2.67
N ARG A 40 -10.07 -6.03 -2.85
CA ARG A 40 -10.46 -6.95 -3.91
C ARG A 40 -10.38 -6.24 -5.26
N ASP A 41 -10.93 -5.03 -5.34
CA ASP A 41 -10.99 -4.20 -6.54
C ASP A 41 -10.64 -2.74 -6.18
N GLU A 42 -11.38 -1.75 -6.66
CA GLU A 42 -11.14 -0.32 -6.42
C GLU A 42 -11.82 0.23 -5.15
N GLU A 43 -12.32 -0.62 -4.25
CA GLU A 43 -13.08 -0.16 -3.07
C GLU A 43 -12.22 0.57 -2.02
N MET A 44 -10.91 0.35 -2.03
CA MET A 44 -9.95 1.13 -1.27
C MET A 44 -9.06 1.92 -2.20
N VAL A 45 -8.58 3.06 -1.74
CA VAL A 45 -7.61 3.91 -2.44
C VAL A 45 -6.41 4.20 -1.54
N ALA A 46 -5.23 4.20 -2.13
CA ALA A 46 -4.01 4.71 -1.51
C ALA A 46 -3.51 5.93 -2.30
N ILE A 47 -3.26 7.06 -1.62
CA ILE A 47 -2.54 8.20 -2.19
C ILE A 47 -1.12 8.14 -1.64
N VAL A 48 -0.13 8.12 -2.52
CA VAL A 48 1.29 8.08 -2.15
C VAL A 48 1.97 9.37 -2.60
N GLU A 49 2.74 9.99 -1.70
CA GLU A 49 3.35 11.31 -1.95
C GLU A 49 4.84 11.26 -2.36
N THR A 50 5.31 10.06 -2.72
CA THR A 50 6.69 9.73 -3.14
C THR A 50 6.68 8.50 -4.03
N ASP A 51 7.74 8.30 -4.82
CA ASP A 51 8.04 7.11 -5.62
C ASP A 51 9.05 6.16 -4.94
N ALA A 52 9.35 6.38 -3.66
CA ALA A 52 10.31 5.57 -2.90
C ALA A 52 9.82 4.13 -2.61
N CYS A 53 10.75 3.26 -2.19
CA CYS A 53 10.54 1.83 -1.92
C CYS A 53 9.28 1.47 -1.10
N GLY A 54 8.82 2.36 -0.22
CA GLY A 54 7.64 2.13 0.60
C GLY A 54 6.34 1.96 -0.21
N VAL A 55 6.28 2.53 -1.42
CA VAL A 55 5.13 2.41 -2.33
C VAL A 55 4.88 0.96 -2.72
N ASP A 56 5.93 0.16 -2.92
CA ASP A 56 5.80 -1.25 -3.27
C ASP A 56 5.15 -2.06 -2.16
N ALA A 57 5.51 -1.80 -0.90
CA ALA A 57 4.83 -2.42 0.23
C ALA A 57 3.36 -1.96 0.34
N VAL A 58 3.06 -0.69 0.04
CA VAL A 58 1.67 -0.21 -0.03
C VAL A 58 0.88 -1.03 -1.06
N GLN A 59 1.43 -1.23 -2.25
CA GLN A 59 0.80 -2.04 -3.30
C GLN A 59 0.55 -3.48 -2.86
N VAL A 60 1.58 -4.16 -2.37
CA VAL A 60 1.50 -5.59 -2.01
C VAL A 60 0.56 -5.83 -0.83
N ILE A 61 0.64 -4.99 0.20
CA ILE A 61 -0.09 -5.23 1.45
C ILE A 61 -1.55 -4.80 1.34
N THR A 62 -1.83 -3.65 0.73
CA THR A 62 -3.21 -3.13 0.64
C THR A 62 -3.94 -3.58 -0.63
N SER A 63 -3.23 -4.13 -1.61
CA SER A 63 -3.75 -4.34 -2.98
C SER A 63 -4.26 -3.06 -3.66
N CYS A 64 -3.85 -1.88 -3.18
CA CYS A 64 -3.99 -0.63 -3.92
C CYS A 64 -2.83 -0.49 -4.89
N THR A 65 -3.06 -0.77 -6.18
CA THR A 65 -2.00 -0.83 -7.19
C THR A 65 -2.22 0.19 -8.29
N PHE A 66 -1.13 0.54 -9.00
CA PHE A 66 -1.24 1.39 -10.18
C PHE A 66 -2.16 0.77 -11.24
N GLY A 67 -2.02 -0.54 -11.48
CA GLY A 67 -2.81 -1.26 -12.49
C GLY A 67 -4.30 -1.36 -12.19
N LYS A 68 -4.70 -1.39 -10.90
CA LYS A 68 -6.12 -1.33 -10.50
C LYS A 68 -6.67 0.10 -10.49
N GLY A 69 -5.87 1.13 -10.77
CA GLY A 69 -6.32 2.53 -10.73
C GLY A 69 -6.70 3.03 -9.33
N ASN A 70 -6.35 2.29 -8.28
CA ASN A 70 -6.65 2.64 -6.89
C ASN A 70 -5.40 3.00 -6.06
N LEU A 71 -4.25 3.15 -6.72
CA LEU A 71 -3.09 3.88 -6.22
C LEU A 71 -2.96 5.21 -6.96
N ILE A 72 -3.00 6.32 -6.23
CA ILE A 72 -2.86 7.69 -6.76
C ILE A 72 -1.49 8.22 -6.35
N PHE A 73 -0.62 8.40 -7.33
CA PHE A 73 0.71 8.99 -7.12
C PHE A 73 0.64 10.52 -7.19
N LYS A 74 1.20 11.19 -6.18
CA LYS A 74 1.39 12.65 -6.13
C LYS A 74 2.83 12.96 -5.75
N ASP A 75 3.68 13.24 -6.73
CA ASP A 75 5.11 13.42 -6.48
C ASP A 75 5.42 14.73 -5.71
N TYR A 76 5.33 14.67 -4.38
CA TYR A 76 5.67 15.79 -3.49
C TYR A 76 7.00 15.56 -2.76
N GLY A 77 7.67 14.44 -3.01
CA GLY A 77 8.88 14.02 -2.29
C GLY A 77 8.66 13.75 -0.80
N LYS A 78 7.41 13.54 -0.37
CA LYS A 78 7.06 13.33 1.05
C LYS A 78 6.83 11.85 1.31
N GLN A 79 7.43 11.34 2.40
CA GLN A 79 7.17 9.99 2.87
C GLN A 79 5.82 9.92 3.61
N ALA A 80 4.74 10.14 2.87
CA ALA A 80 3.37 10.21 3.35
C ALA A 80 2.44 9.33 2.51
N PHE A 81 1.52 8.65 3.20
CA PHE A 81 0.54 7.75 2.61
C PHE A 81 -0.84 8.07 3.19
N THR A 82 -1.83 8.28 2.32
CA THR A 82 -3.23 8.42 2.72
C THR A 82 -4.00 7.21 2.26
N PHE A 83 -4.79 6.60 3.14
CA PHE A 83 -5.63 5.45 2.82
C PHE A 83 -7.08 5.80 3.05
N GLY A 84 -7.96 5.36 2.15
CA GLY A 84 -9.39 5.60 2.26
C GLY A 84 -10.21 4.48 1.65
N VAL A 85 -11.45 4.34 2.11
CA VAL A 85 -12.45 3.46 1.50
C VAL A 85 -13.38 4.33 0.67
N ARG A 86 -13.64 3.94 -0.58
CA ARG A 86 -14.63 4.62 -1.41
C ARG A 86 -16.01 4.36 -0.82
N GLY A 87 -16.71 5.40 -0.39
CA GLY A 87 -18.13 5.31 -0.03
C GLY A 87 -18.99 5.14 -1.28
N LYS A 88 -20.18 4.52 -1.13
CA LYS A 88 -21.24 4.75 -2.11
C LYS A 88 -21.60 6.24 -2.02
N LYS A 89 -21.68 6.93 -3.17
CA LYS A 89 -22.52 8.14 -3.23
C LYS A 89 -23.94 7.67 -2.93
N GLU A 90 -24.52 8.15 -1.83
CA GLU A 90 -25.97 8.13 -1.65
C GLU A 90 -26.65 8.95 -2.76
#